data_AF-A0A9P8JNZ0-F1
#
_entry.id   AF-A0A9P8JNZ0-F1
#
_cell.length_a   1.000
_cell.length_b   1.000
_cell.length_c   1.000
_cell.angle_alpha   90.00
_cell.angle_beta   90.00
_cell.angle_gamma   90.00
#
_symmetry.space_group_name_H-M   'P 1'
#
loop_
_entity.id
_entity.type
_entity.pdbx_description
1 polymer ?
#
loop_
_entity_poly.entity_id
_entity_poly.type
_entity_poly.pdbx_seq_one_letter_code
_entity_poly.pdbx_strand_id
1 'polypeptide(L)'
;MLPKSVEHLFVFSRDSTICANALRSLDDWLGYDWISGPKNNKNSQAFKGSGGFSLRRVSAVRRILAFQQRDNDTIPEDQFLSYRMTTIPDAVIPNATEASEFVTDHIYHKNSFGIHIGEMSKSMVEVWDNHDRRMAIYRHCPELKMVMTLMKLTREKCDKPKAEEKDS
;
A
#
# COMPACT_ATOMS: atom_id res chain seq x y z
N MET A 1 21.31 -8.69 2.64
CA MET A 1 21.65 -9.02 1.24
C MET A 1 20.68 -10.12 0.81
N LEU A 2 19.88 -9.92 -0.23
CA LEU A 2 18.91 -10.94 -0.68
C LEU A 2 19.66 -12.15 -1.29
N PRO A 3 19.20 -13.39 -1.09
CA PRO A 3 19.79 -14.56 -1.73
C PRO A 3 19.76 -14.43 -3.26
N LYS A 4 20.78 -14.97 -3.95
CA LYS A 4 20.85 -14.94 -5.43
C LYS A 4 19.66 -15.62 -6.12
N SER A 5 18.85 -16.39 -5.39
CA SER A 5 17.68 -17.14 -5.90
C SER A 5 16.34 -16.44 -5.70
N VAL A 6 16.29 -15.26 -5.06
CA VAL A 6 15.01 -14.54 -4.85
C VAL A 6 14.74 -13.61 -6.02
N GLU A 7 13.65 -13.89 -6.75
CA GLU A 7 13.21 -13.07 -7.89
C GLU A 7 12.07 -12.13 -7.53
N HIS A 8 11.24 -12.47 -6.55
CA HIS A 8 10.09 -11.67 -6.15
C HIS A 8 10.25 -11.15 -4.73
N LEU A 9 10.09 -9.84 -4.57
CA LEU A 9 10.08 -9.15 -3.30
C LEU A 9 8.69 -8.56 -3.08
N PHE A 10 7.94 -9.14 -2.15
CA PHE A 10 6.69 -8.55 -1.66
C PHE A 10 6.98 -7.68 -0.44
N VAL A 11 6.72 -6.38 -0.56
CA VAL A 11 6.84 -5.41 0.51
C VAL A 11 5.45 -5.20 1.12
N PHE A 12 5.36 -5.47 2.42
CA PHE A 12 4.14 -5.41 3.21
C PHE A 12 4.39 -4.67 4.53
N SER A 13 3.83 -3.47 4.64
CA SER A 13 4.01 -2.56 5.77
C SER A 13 3.00 -2.80 6.92
N ARG A 14 3.20 -2.14 8.06
CA ARG A 14 2.32 -2.29 9.24
C ARG A 14 0.90 -1.75 9.04
N ASP A 15 0.73 -0.85 8.10
CA ASP A 15 -0.53 -0.25 7.67
C ASP A 15 -1.11 -0.92 6.41
N SER A 16 -0.57 -2.09 6.05
CA SER A 16 -1.06 -2.95 4.98
C SER A 16 -1.87 -4.12 5.54
N THR A 17 -2.83 -4.61 4.76
CA THR A 17 -3.64 -5.79 5.11
C THR A 17 -3.96 -6.58 3.84
N ILE A 18 -3.78 -7.90 3.90
CA ILE A 18 -4.28 -8.82 2.86
C ILE A 18 -5.66 -9.28 3.28
N CYS A 19 -6.62 -9.28 2.35
CA CYS A 19 -8.02 -9.57 2.65
C CYS A 19 -8.32 -11.05 2.49
N ALA A 20 -8.90 -11.70 3.50
CA ALA A 20 -9.22 -13.14 3.43
C ALA A 20 -10.24 -13.50 2.35
N ASN A 21 -11.10 -12.56 1.94
CA ASN A 21 -12.10 -12.78 0.88
C ASN A 21 -11.61 -12.32 -0.50
N ALA A 22 -10.30 -12.12 -0.67
CA ALA A 22 -9.72 -11.85 -1.99
C ALA A 22 -9.93 -13.06 -2.91
N LEU A 23 -10.43 -12.80 -4.13
CA LEU A 23 -10.65 -13.84 -5.14
C LEU A 23 -9.36 -14.28 -5.84
N ARG A 24 -8.29 -13.52 -5.68
CA ARG A 24 -6.99 -13.70 -6.33
C ARG A 24 -5.92 -13.99 -5.29
N SER A 25 -4.88 -14.70 -5.70
CA SER A 25 -3.72 -15.08 -4.88
C SER A 25 -2.50 -14.27 -5.26
N LEU A 26 -1.51 -14.14 -4.37
CA LEU A 26 -0.28 -13.35 -4.62
C LEU A 26 0.39 -13.73 -5.96
N ASP A 27 0.28 -15.01 -6.32
CA ASP A 27 0.88 -15.59 -7.51
C ASP A 27 0.33 -14.99 -8.81
N ASP A 28 -0.91 -14.49 -8.78
CA ASP A 28 -1.59 -13.89 -9.93
C ASP A 28 -0.95 -12.56 -10.39
N TRP A 29 -0.04 -11.98 -9.58
CA TRP A 29 0.66 -10.74 -9.90
C TRP A 29 2.17 -10.92 -10.14
N LEU A 30 2.70 -12.15 -10.06
CA LEU A 30 4.14 -12.43 -10.27
C LEU A 30 4.63 -12.16 -11.69
N GLY A 31 3.72 -11.95 -12.64
CA GLY A 31 4.01 -11.54 -14.00
C GLY A 31 4.50 -10.10 -14.13
N TYR A 32 4.15 -9.22 -13.18
CA TYR A 32 4.56 -7.81 -13.20
C TYR A 32 5.97 -7.61 -12.62
N ASP A 33 6.72 -6.70 -13.22
CA ASP A 33 8.02 -6.26 -12.69
C ASP A 33 7.87 -5.30 -11.52
N TRP A 34 6.77 -4.56 -11.52
CA TRP A 34 6.37 -3.67 -10.44
C TRP A 34 4.85 -3.55 -10.40
N ILE A 35 4.26 -3.81 -9.24
CA ILE A 35 2.86 -3.50 -8.96
C ILE A 35 2.69 -2.97 -7.55
N SER A 36 1.88 -1.92 -7.43
CA SER A 36 1.58 -1.19 -6.21
C SER A 36 0.26 -0.44 -6.40
N GLY A 37 -0.33 0.10 -5.33
CA GLY A 37 -1.60 0.82 -5.43
C GLY A 37 -1.52 2.06 -6.31
N PRO A 38 -2.52 2.39 -7.14
CA PRO A 38 -2.46 3.59 -7.96
C PRO A 38 -2.63 4.87 -7.11
N LYS A 39 -1.79 5.89 -7.35
CA LYS A 39 -1.98 7.26 -6.80
C LYS A 39 -2.65 8.18 -7.83
N ASN A 40 -3.69 8.89 -7.39
CA ASN A 40 -4.41 9.99 -8.06
C ASN A 40 -5.01 9.75 -9.46
N ASN A 41 -6.34 9.87 -9.55
CA ASN A 41 -7.18 9.86 -10.75
C ASN A 41 -7.07 8.59 -11.64
N LYS A 42 -8.19 8.18 -12.25
CA LYS A 42 -8.27 6.94 -13.06
C LYS A 42 -7.41 6.98 -14.34
N ASN A 43 -6.83 8.14 -14.68
CA ASN A 43 -6.07 8.38 -15.89
C ASN A 43 -4.56 8.48 -15.65
N SER A 44 -4.11 8.56 -14.39
CA SER A 44 -2.70 8.48 -14.06
C SER A 44 -2.30 7.02 -14.12
N GLN A 45 -1.34 6.73 -14.98
CA GLN A 45 -0.63 5.46 -14.95
C GLN A 45 -0.14 5.22 -13.49
N ALA A 46 -0.14 3.96 -13.04
CA ALA A 46 0.04 3.52 -11.64
C ALA A 46 1.41 3.89 -10.99
N PHE A 47 2.13 4.85 -11.56
CA PHE A 47 3.55 5.17 -11.37
C PHE A 47 3.88 5.95 -10.10
N LYS A 48 2.92 6.15 -9.22
CA LYS A 48 3.16 6.81 -7.92
C LYS A 48 2.68 5.93 -6.78
N GLY A 49 2.81 4.61 -6.93
CA GLY A 49 2.14 3.72 -6.02
C GLY A 49 2.77 3.57 -4.65
N SER A 50 1.99 2.98 -3.76
CA SER A 50 2.26 2.82 -2.34
C SER A 50 3.43 1.88 -2.09
N GLY A 51 4.58 2.40 -1.66
CA GLY A 51 5.74 1.58 -1.34
C GLY A 51 5.49 0.49 -0.30
N GLY A 52 4.56 0.74 0.62
CA GLY A 52 4.21 -0.16 1.74
C GLY A 52 3.43 -1.41 1.35
N PHE A 53 2.78 -1.44 0.18
CA PHE A 53 2.11 -2.62 -0.37
C PHE A 53 2.48 -2.75 -1.85
N SER A 54 3.60 -3.42 -2.12
CA SER A 54 4.12 -3.55 -3.48
C SER A 54 4.76 -4.90 -3.73
N LEU A 55 4.60 -5.41 -4.94
CA LEU A 55 5.32 -6.59 -5.43
C LEU A 55 6.33 -6.12 -6.49
N ARG A 56 7.58 -6.55 -6.31
CA ARG A 56 8.74 -6.03 -7.04
C ARG A 56 9.57 -7.20 -7.55
N ARG A 57 9.89 -7.19 -8.84
CA ARG A 57 10.84 -8.14 -9.42
C ARG A 57 12.26 -7.68 -9.14
N VAL A 58 13.04 -8.51 -8.45
CA VAL A 58 14.41 -8.20 -8.01
C VAL A 58 15.32 -7.96 -9.21
N SER A 59 15.22 -8.77 -10.27
CA SER A 59 15.99 -8.56 -11.50
C SER A 59 15.71 -7.19 -12.15
N ALA A 60 14.45 -6.77 -12.21
CA ALA A 60 14.06 -5.46 -12.75
C ALA A 60 14.58 -4.29 -11.89
N VAL A 61 14.45 -4.38 -10.56
CA VAL A 61 15.03 -3.39 -9.63
C VAL A 61 16.55 -3.32 -9.79
N ARG A 62 17.23 -4.47 -9.90
CA ARG A 62 18.69 -4.50 -10.11
C ARG A 62 19.10 -3.89 -11.45
N ARG A 63 18.29 -4.05 -12.52
CA ARG A 63 18.52 -3.34 -13.79
C ARG A 63 18.52 -1.83 -13.55
N ILE A 64 17.49 -1.27 -12.89
CA ILE A 64 17.44 0.18 -12.56
C ILE A 64 18.71 0.61 -11.81
N LEU A 65 19.05 -0.12 -10.75
CA LEU A 65 20.18 0.22 -9.88
C LEU A 65 21.56 0.02 -10.54
N ALA A 66 21.64 -0.65 -11.68
CA ALA A 66 22.89 -0.81 -12.43
C ALA A 66 23.30 0.47 -13.17
N PHE A 67 22.35 1.37 -13.48
CA PHE A 67 22.62 2.60 -14.23
C PHE A 67 22.10 3.87 -13.55
N GLN A 68 21.38 3.77 -12.42
CA GLN A 68 20.92 4.92 -11.66
C GLN A 68 21.04 4.70 -10.16
N GLN A 69 21.34 5.80 -9.47
CA GLN A 69 21.35 5.88 -8.01
C GLN A 69 20.33 6.92 -7.57
N ARG A 70 19.65 6.66 -6.46
CA ARG A 70 18.77 7.64 -5.83
C ARG A 70 19.59 8.53 -4.91
N ASP A 71 19.57 9.83 -5.18
CA ASP A 71 20.19 10.82 -4.30
C ASP A 71 19.48 10.88 -2.95
N ASN A 72 20.24 11.10 -1.88
CA ASN A 72 19.71 11.24 -0.53
C ASN A 72 18.74 12.44 -0.46
N ASP A 73 17.70 12.31 0.38
CA ASP A 73 16.72 13.37 0.69
C ASP A 73 15.96 13.97 -0.51
N THR A 74 15.88 13.24 -1.64
CA THR A 74 15.12 13.64 -2.82
C THR A 74 13.69 13.10 -2.80
N ILE A 75 13.37 12.18 -3.71
CA ILE A 75 12.07 11.55 -3.80
C ILE A 75 12.03 10.24 -2.98
N PRO A 76 10.84 9.85 -2.50
CA PRO A 76 10.63 8.54 -1.89
C PRO A 76 11.09 7.39 -2.78
N GLU A 77 11.56 6.30 -2.16
CA GLU A 77 12.13 5.14 -2.84
C GLU A 77 11.17 4.46 -3.82
N ASP A 78 9.90 4.34 -3.43
CA ASP A 78 8.83 3.77 -4.22
C ASP A 78 8.55 4.60 -5.47
N GLN A 79 8.53 5.93 -5.35
CA GLN A 79 8.41 6.84 -6.48
C GLN A 79 9.63 6.81 -7.39
N PHE A 80 10.84 6.72 -6.82
CA PHE A 80 12.07 6.59 -7.61
C PHE A 80 12.05 5.31 -8.46
N LEU A 81 11.82 4.16 -7.85
CA LEU A 81 11.85 2.88 -8.57
C LEU A 81 10.70 2.75 -9.55
N SER A 82 9.47 3.07 -9.14
CA SER A 82 8.29 2.93 -10.00
C SER A 82 8.37 3.83 -11.24
N TYR A 83 8.83 5.08 -11.11
CA TYR A 83 9.00 5.97 -12.26
C TYR A 83 10.04 5.40 -13.24
N ARG A 84 11.16 4.90 -12.73
CA ARG A 84 12.22 4.36 -13.59
C ARG A 84 11.86 3.02 -14.20
N MET A 85 10.99 2.25 -13.57
CA MET A 85 10.44 1.03 -14.17
C MET A 85 9.77 1.33 -15.51
N THR A 86 9.10 2.48 -15.64
CA THR A 86 8.44 2.92 -16.90
C THR A 86 9.43 3.22 -18.03
N THR A 87 10.69 3.47 -17.68
CA THR A 87 11.75 3.83 -18.63
C THR A 87 12.59 2.62 -19.05
N ILE A 88 12.42 1.47 -18.38
CA ILE A 88 13.14 0.25 -18.72
C ILE A 88 12.47 -0.44 -19.90
N PRO A 89 13.23 -0.80 -20.95
CA PRO A 89 12.72 -1.63 -22.04
C PRO A 89 12.18 -2.96 -21.52
N ASP A 90 11.01 -3.33 -22.03
CA ASP A 90 10.29 -4.59 -21.77
C ASP A 90 9.79 -4.75 -20.33
N ALA A 91 9.79 -3.68 -19.53
CA ALA A 91 9.22 -3.74 -18.18
C ALA A 91 7.70 -3.91 -18.22
N VAL A 92 7.19 -4.88 -17.46
CA VAL A 92 5.75 -5.19 -17.36
C VAL A 92 5.17 -4.51 -16.13
N ILE A 93 4.33 -3.50 -16.35
CA ILE A 93 3.68 -2.70 -15.30
C ILE A 93 2.17 -2.67 -15.58
N PRO A 94 1.31 -2.82 -14.55
CA PRO A 94 -0.14 -2.80 -14.72
C PRO A 94 -0.66 -1.40 -15.03
N ASN A 95 -1.84 -1.35 -15.65
CA ASN A 95 -2.63 -0.12 -15.71
C ASN A 95 -3.29 0.18 -14.34
N ALA A 96 -3.92 1.36 -14.22
CA ALA A 96 -4.52 1.79 -12.95
C ALA A 96 -5.65 0.87 -12.45
N THR A 97 -6.43 0.26 -13.35
CA THR A 97 -7.51 -0.67 -12.99
C THR A 97 -6.93 -1.96 -12.42
N GLU A 98 -5.97 -2.58 -13.12
CA GLU A 98 -5.28 -3.78 -12.66
C GLU A 98 -4.54 -3.56 -11.33
N ALA A 99 -3.89 -2.40 -11.18
CA ALA A 99 -3.23 -2.02 -9.94
C ALA A 99 -4.22 -1.87 -8.77
N SER A 100 -5.44 -1.36 -9.04
CA SER A 100 -6.49 -1.25 -8.01
C SER A 100 -7.06 -2.61 -7.58
N GLU A 101 -7.01 -3.63 -8.45
CA GLU A 101 -7.33 -5.00 -8.06
C GLU A 101 -6.29 -5.60 -7.11
N PHE A 102 -5.02 -5.19 -7.22
CA PHE A 102 -3.96 -5.67 -6.33
C PHE A 102 -4.07 -5.03 -4.95
N VAL A 103 -4.15 -3.71 -4.86
CA VAL A 103 -4.27 -3.03 -3.58
C VAL A 103 -5.09 -1.75 -3.68
N THR A 104 -6.06 -1.64 -2.76
CA THR A 104 -6.77 -0.39 -2.51
C THR A 104 -5.89 0.53 -1.67
N ASP A 105 -5.58 1.72 -2.20
CA ASP A 105 -4.98 2.84 -1.46
C ASP A 105 -5.79 4.12 -1.75
N HIS A 106 -5.36 4.98 -2.68
CA HIS A 106 -6.10 6.20 -3.07
C HIS A 106 -7.28 5.95 -4.00
N ILE A 107 -7.40 4.76 -4.57
CA ILE A 107 -8.53 4.36 -5.42
C ILE A 107 -9.17 3.12 -4.81
N TYR A 108 -10.45 3.24 -4.46
CA TYR A 108 -11.21 2.15 -3.84
C TYR A 108 -11.59 1.13 -4.90
N HIS A 109 -11.19 -0.12 -4.67
CA HIS A 109 -11.65 -1.26 -5.44
C HIS A 109 -12.31 -2.27 -4.51
N LYS A 110 -13.57 -2.64 -4.82
CA LYS A 110 -14.42 -3.45 -3.93
C LYS A 110 -13.80 -4.81 -3.59
N ASN A 111 -13.09 -5.42 -4.53
CA ASN A 111 -12.57 -6.77 -4.43
C ASN A 111 -11.03 -6.79 -4.50
N SER A 112 -10.34 -5.76 -4.02
CA SER A 112 -8.87 -5.73 -4.06
C SER A 112 -8.25 -6.86 -3.23
N PHE A 113 -7.08 -7.34 -3.62
CA PHE A 113 -6.36 -8.36 -2.87
C PHE A 113 -5.88 -7.87 -1.52
N GLY A 114 -5.36 -6.65 -1.49
CA GLY A 114 -4.96 -5.98 -0.26
C GLY A 114 -5.57 -4.60 -0.10
N ILE A 115 -5.35 -4.05 1.08
CA ILE A 115 -5.68 -2.67 1.45
C ILE A 115 -4.45 -2.06 2.11
N HIS A 116 -4.07 -0.86 1.69
CA HIS A 116 -3.02 -0.06 2.28
C HIS A 116 -3.63 1.21 2.89
N ILE A 117 -3.63 1.31 4.22
CA ILE A 117 -4.31 2.37 4.96
C ILE A 117 -3.57 3.70 4.91
N GLY A 118 -2.23 3.68 4.78
CA GLY A 118 -1.32 4.81 4.98
C GLY A 118 -1.90 6.19 4.62
N GLU A 119 -1.75 6.60 3.36
CA GLU A 119 -2.35 7.84 2.88
C GLU A 119 -3.87 7.74 2.65
N MET A 120 -4.41 6.53 2.42
CA MET A 120 -5.86 6.27 2.32
C MET A 120 -6.67 6.80 3.51
N SER A 121 -6.11 6.77 4.72
CA SER A 121 -6.74 7.32 5.93
C SER A 121 -7.06 8.82 5.82
N LYS A 122 -6.28 9.56 5.02
CA LYS A 122 -6.42 11.01 4.80
C LYS A 122 -7.20 11.31 3.52
N SER A 123 -7.06 10.49 2.47
CA SER A 123 -7.61 10.77 1.14
C SER A 123 -9.03 10.24 0.91
N MET A 124 -9.52 9.33 1.76
CA MET A 124 -10.81 8.65 1.57
C MET A 124 -11.83 8.90 2.68
N VAL A 125 -11.92 10.13 3.20
CA VAL A 125 -12.95 10.49 4.19
C VAL A 125 -14.36 10.09 3.72
N GLU A 126 -14.71 10.29 2.44
CA GLU A 126 -16.02 9.94 1.89
C GLU A 126 -16.30 8.42 1.91
N VAL A 127 -15.29 7.58 1.63
CA VAL A 127 -15.44 6.11 1.69
C VAL A 127 -15.56 5.66 3.14
N TRP A 128 -14.78 6.26 4.03
CA TRP A 128 -14.83 6.01 5.46
C TRP A 128 -16.00 6.67 6.17
N ASP A 129 -16.75 7.59 5.56
CA ASP A 129 -17.93 8.24 6.15
C ASP A 129 -19.23 7.60 5.65
N ASN A 130 -19.20 6.99 4.47
CA ASN A 130 -20.29 6.15 3.98
C ASN A 130 -20.34 4.78 4.68
N HIS A 131 -21.42 4.54 5.45
CA HIS A 131 -21.60 3.30 6.21
C HIS A 131 -21.60 2.04 5.33
N ASP A 132 -22.29 2.08 4.20
CA ASP A 132 -22.42 0.91 3.32
C ASP A 132 -21.11 0.54 2.66
N ARG A 133 -20.32 1.54 2.21
CA ARG A 133 -18.98 1.33 1.66
C ARG A 133 -18.03 0.78 2.71
N ARG A 134 -18.02 1.35 3.93
CA ARG A 134 -17.24 0.81 5.06
C ARG A 134 -17.60 -0.65 5.35
N MET A 135 -18.89 -0.96 5.42
CA MET A 135 -19.34 -2.33 5.72
C MET A 135 -19.02 -3.29 4.57
N ALA A 136 -19.05 -2.83 3.32
CA ALA A 136 -18.58 -3.64 2.19
C ALA A 136 -17.08 -3.96 2.32
N ILE A 137 -16.26 -2.96 2.68
CA ILE A 137 -14.82 -3.16 2.93
C ILE A 137 -14.60 -4.16 4.07
N TYR A 138 -15.29 -4.04 5.20
CA TYR A 138 -15.11 -4.98 6.32
C TYR A 138 -15.61 -6.40 6.02
N ARG A 139 -16.61 -6.56 5.16
CA ARG A 139 -17.03 -7.90 4.69
C ARG A 139 -16.01 -8.52 3.75
N HIS A 140 -15.35 -7.71 2.93
CA HIS A 140 -14.29 -8.16 2.04
C HIS A 140 -12.98 -8.43 2.78
N CYS A 141 -12.65 -7.55 3.73
CA CYS A 141 -11.39 -7.52 4.48
C CYS A 141 -11.67 -7.46 5.98
N PRO A 142 -12.09 -8.58 6.61
CA PRO A 142 -12.41 -8.61 8.04
C PRO A 142 -11.19 -8.30 8.93
N GLU A 143 -9.97 -8.55 8.45
CA GLU A 143 -8.71 -8.24 9.13
C GLU A 143 -8.58 -6.73 9.38
N LEU A 144 -9.07 -5.92 8.43
CA LEU A 144 -9.05 -4.47 8.55
C LEU A 144 -9.90 -3.98 9.72
N LYS A 145 -11.01 -4.66 10.02
CA LYS A 145 -11.84 -4.36 11.20
C LYS A 145 -11.05 -4.57 12.48
N MET A 146 -10.23 -5.63 12.56
CA MET A 146 -9.36 -5.87 13.72
C MET A 146 -8.35 -4.74 13.90
N VAL A 147 -7.63 -4.39 12.82
CA VAL A 147 -6.60 -3.32 12.84
C VAL A 147 -7.23 -1.97 13.20
N MET A 148 -8.35 -1.60 12.58
CA MET A 148 -9.02 -0.33 12.80
C MET A 148 -9.65 -0.22 14.20
N THR A 149 -10.20 -1.31 14.74
CA THR A 149 -10.73 -1.35 16.11
C THR A 149 -9.59 -1.28 17.14
N LEU A 150 -8.46 -1.95 16.91
CA LEU A 150 -7.26 -1.85 17.75
C LEU A 150 -6.69 -0.42 17.77
N MET A 151 -6.69 0.26 16.62
CA MET A 151 -6.27 1.68 16.54
C MET A 151 -7.19 2.62 17.33
N LYS A 152 -8.50 2.35 17.38
CA LYS A 152 -9.42 3.09 18.27
C LYS A 152 -9.11 2.84 19.74
N LEU A 153 -8.82 1.59 20.12
CA LEU A 153 -8.46 1.21 21.50
C LEU A 153 -7.16 1.88 21.98
N THR A 154 -6.16 2.06 21.10
CA THR A 154 -4.92 2.79 21.46
C THR A 154 -5.12 4.30 21.61
N ARG A 155 -6.20 4.86 21.08
CA ARG A 155 -6.56 6.28 21.25
C ARG A 155 -7.33 6.54 22.55
N GLU A 156 -7.83 5.50 23.22
CA GLU A 156 -8.68 5.60 24.41
C GLU A 156 -7.94 5.52 25.77
N LYS A 157 -6.60 5.55 25.84
CA LYS A 157 -5.86 5.74 27.12
C LYS A 157 -4.60 6.56 26.84
N CYS A 158 -4.29 7.66 27.55
CA CYS A 158 -4.41 7.90 28.98
C CYS A 158 -5.13 9.23 29.31
N ASP A 159 -5.92 9.24 30.37
CA ASP A 159 -6.23 10.48 31.09
C ASP A 159 -4.92 11.11 31.57
N LYS A 160 -4.80 12.43 31.41
CA LYS A 160 -3.67 13.19 31.96
C LYS A 160 -3.65 12.98 33.48
N PRO A 161 -2.49 12.76 34.12
CA PRO A 161 -2.43 12.72 35.57
C PRO A 161 -3.02 14.02 36.12
N LYS A 162 -4.00 13.90 37.03
CA LYS A 162 -4.57 15.05 37.73
C LYS A 162 -3.44 15.73 38.49
N ALA A 163 -3.28 17.03 38.28
CA ALA A 163 -2.32 17.82 39.04
C ALA A 163 -2.65 17.69 40.53
N GLU A 164 -1.65 17.31 41.32
CA GLU A 164 -1.76 17.26 42.78
C GLU A 164 -2.11 18.66 43.30
N GLU A 165 -3.20 18.72 44.05
CA GLU A 165 -3.62 19.88 44.83
C GLU A 165 -2.48 20.23 45.80
N LYS A 166 -1.92 21.43 45.65
CA LYS A 166 -1.03 21.99 46.65
C LYS A 166 -1.86 22.42 47.85
N ASP A 167 -1.89 21.59 48.88
CA ASP A 167 -2.31 22.03 50.21
C ASP A 167 -1.34 23.12 50.70
N SER A 168 -1.96 24.19 51.22
CA SER A 168 -1.31 25.39 51.78
C SER A 168 -0.82 25.17 53.20
#